data_AF-A0A443KIA4-F1
#
_entry.id   AF-A0A443KIA4-F1
#
_cell.length_a   1.000
_cell.length_b   1.000
_cell.length_c   1.000
_cell.angle_alpha   90.00
_cell.angle_beta   90.00
_cell.angle_gamma   90.00
#
_symmetry.space_group_name_H-M   'P 1'
#
loop_
_entity.id
_entity.type
_entity.pdbx_description
1 polymer ?
#
loop_
_entity_poly.entity_id
_entity_poly.type
_entity_poly.pdbx_seq_one_letter_code
_entity_poly.pdbx_strand_id
1 'polypeptide(L)'
;MADPVRLTSADHALIHAVGWVACNVLHDPQWQQTVLEVMREAVPAVTPRHPMMEAFARVAVDLMAASGEQVAWLRARRDAQQVVERFHLRRMAEAHEVFRQGKGKENG
;
A
#
# COMPACT_ATOMS: atom_id res chain seq x y z
N MET A 1 -22.32 -12.01 5.54
CA MET A 1 -21.06 -11.24 5.50
C MET A 1 -20.29 -11.73 4.29
N ALA A 2 -19.88 -10.84 3.38
CA ALA A 2 -18.96 -11.25 2.32
C ALA A 2 -17.64 -11.68 2.98
N ASP A 3 -17.08 -12.80 2.54
CA ASP A 3 -15.80 -13.31 3.00
C ASP A 3 -14.74 -12.20 2.82
N PRO A 4 -13.90 -11.89 3.81
CA PRO A 4 -12.89 -10.86 3.64
C PRO A 4 -11.95 -11.26 2.50
N VAL A 5 -11.89 -10.42 1.46
CA VAL A 5 -10.98 -10.65 0.33
C VAL A 5 -9.56 -10.73 0.88
N ARG A 6 -8.96 -11.92 0.75
CA ARG A 6 -7.58 -12.14 1.18
C ARG A 6 -6.64 -11.46 0.20
N LEU A 7 -5.70 -10.69 0.74
CA LEU A 7 -4.60 -10.11 -0.04
C LEU A 7 -3.64 -11.22 -0.47
N THR A 8 -3.22 -11.16 -1.73
CA THR A 8 -2.20 -12.04 -2.30
C THR A 8 -0.79 -11.59 -1.90
N SER A 9 0.22 -12.43 -2.13
CA SER A 9 1.61 -12.02 -1.92
C SER A 9 2.02 -10.82 -2.77
N ALA A 10 1.48 -10.70 -3.99
CA ALA A 10 1.71 -9.54 -4.86
C ALA A 10 1.10 -8.26 -4.25
N ASP A 11 -0.11 -8.37 -3.68
CA ASP A 11 -0.75 -7.24 -2.99
C ASP A 11 0.10 -6.76 -1.81
N HIS A 12 0.58 -7.71 -0.99
CA HIS A 12 1.47 -7.40 0.13
C HIS A 12 2.78 -6.76 -0.33
N ALA A 13 3.44 -7.31 -1.36
CA ALA A 13 4.66 -6.76 -1.91
C ALA A 13 4.47 -5.31 -2.37
N LEU A 14 3.35 -5.02 -3.06
CA LEU A 14 3.04 -3.68 -3.52
C LEU A 14 2.77 -2.70 -2.37
N ILE A 15 1.98 -3.11 -1.36
CA ILE A 15 1.70 -2.29 -0.17
C ILE A 15 3.01 -1.93 0.54
N HIS A 16 3.91 -2.90 0.71
CA HIS A 16 5.19 -2.68 1.39
C HIS A 16 6.13 -1.80 0.57
N ALA A 17 6.23 -2.01 -0.75
CA ALA A 17 7.07 -1.18 -1.62
C ALA A 17 6.61 0.28 -1.61
N VAL A 18 5.30 0.53 -1.78
CA VAL A 18 4.72 1.88 -1.76
C VAL A 18 4.85 2.50 -0.36
N GLY A 19 4.59 1.73 0.70
CA GLY A 19 4.76 2.16 2.09
C GLY A 19 6.21 2.56 2.40
N TRP A 20 7.16 1.79 1.90
CA TRP A 20 8.58 2.11 2.09
C TRP A 20 8.95 3.44 1.42
N VAL A 21 8.53 3.67 0.18
CA VAL A 21 8.76 4.97 -0.50
C VAL A 21 8.07 6.14 0.22
N ALA A 22 6.85 5.92 0.70
CA ALA A 22 6.10 6.94 1.43
C ALA A 22 6.86 7.41 2.69
N CYS A 23 7.40 6.47 3.46
CA CYS A 23 7.99 6.75 4.77
C CYS A 23 9.49 7.06 4.76
N ASN A 24 10.25 6.59 3.77
CA ASN A 24 11.71 6.68 3.81
C ASN A 24 12.27 7.79 2.93
N VAL A 25 13.31 8.46 3.41
CA VAL A 25 14.14 9.33 2.57
C VAL A 25 15.13 8.44 1.81
N LEU A 26 15.09 8.53 0.50
CA LEU A 26 15.97 7.78 -0.38
C LEU A 26 17.37 8.36 -0.35
N HIS A 27 18.22 7.82 0.52
CA HIS A 27 19.64 8.15 0.54
C HIS A 27 20.48 7.17 -0.26
N ASP A 28 19.95 5.96 -0.51
CA ASP A 28 20.65 4.88 -1.19
C ASP A 28 19.95 4.53 -2.52
N PRO A 29 20.61 4.80 -3.66
CA PRO A 29 20.08 4.47 -4.99
C PRO A 29 19.82 2.97 -5.20
N GLN A 30 20.57 2.08 -4.52
CA GLN A 30 20.40 0.64 -4.66
C GLN A 30 19.06 0.17 -4.08
N TRP A 31 18.70 0.69 -2.90
CA TRP A 31 17.41 0.39 -2.27
C TRP A 31 16.25 1.00 -3.06
N GLN A 32 16.42 2.21 -3.60
CA GLN A 32 15.44 2.80 -4.50
C GLN A 32 15.18 1.89 -5.70
N GLN A 33 16.24 1.44 -6.37
CA GLN A 33 16.12 0.59 -7.55
C GLN A 33 15.43 -0.74 -7.23
N THR A 34 15.83 -1.40 -6.14
CA THR A 34 15.21 -2.64 -5.67
C THR A 34 13.70 -2.46 -5.45
N VAL A 35 13.31 -1.36 -4.82
CA VAL A 35 11.89 -1.09 -4.54
C VAL A 35 11.10 -0.80 -5.82
N LEU A 36 11.69 -0.10 -6.78
CA LEU A 36 11.07 0.14 -8.09
C LEU A 36 10.92 -1.16 -8.90
N GLU A 37 11.86 -2.09 -8.78
CA GLU A 37 11.77 -3.42 -9.40
C GLU A 37 10.63 -4.25 -8.78
N VAL A 38 10.52 -4.27 -7.46
CA VAL A 38 9.39 -4.93 -6.75
C VAL A 38 8.05 -4.36 -7.22
N MET A 39 7.93 -3.04 -7.37
CA MET A 39 6.71 -2.42 -7.92
C MET A 39 6.41 -2.90 -9.33
N ARG A 40 7.43 -2.96 -10.21
CA ARG A 40 7.29 -3.38 -11.60
C ARG A 40 6.79 -4.81 -11.72
N GLU A 41 7.26 -5.70 -10.86
CA GLU A 41 6.84 -7.10 -10.82
C GLU A 41 5.46 -7.30 -10.18
N ALA A 42 5.16 -6.54 -9.12
CA ALA A 42 3.92 -6.71 -8.36
C ALA A 42 2.70 -6.09 -9.06
N VAL A 43 2.83 -4.92 -9.69
CA VAL A 43 1.71 -4.21 -10.35
C VAL A 43 0.91 -5.06 -11.35
N PRO A 44 1.49 -5.89 -12.24
CA PRO A 44 0.71 -6.74 -13.13
C PRO A 44 0.03 -7.92 -12.40
N ALA A 45 0.47 -8.27 -11.20
CA ALA A 45 0.03 -9.44 -10.44
C ALA A 45 -0.92 -9.12 -9.27
N VAL A 46 -1.16 -7.85 -8.95
CA VAL A 46 -2.09 -7.47 -7.87
C VAL A 46 -3.53 -7.84 -8.21
N THR A 47 -4.31 -8.15 -7.18
CA THR A 47 -5.69 -8.64 -7.30
C THR A 47 -6.53 -7.67 -8.14
N PRO A 48 -6.98 -8.08 -9.35
CA PRO A 48 -7.80 -7.24 -10.18
C PRO A 48 -9.10 -6.88 -9.46
N ARG A 49 -9.48 -5.61 -9.48
CA ARG A 49 -10.74 -5.08 -8.92
C ARG A 49 -10.84 -5.01 -7.39
N HIS A 50 -9.75 -5.16 -6.64
CA HIS A 50 -9.76 -4.78 -5.22
C HIS A 50 -9.61 -3.25 -5.10
N PRO A 51 -10.63 -2.49 -4.66
CA PRO A 51 -10.61 -1.01 -4.74
C PRO A 51 -9.42 -0.35 -4.03
N MET A 52 -8.92 -1.00 -2.98
CA MET A 52 -7.74 -0.56 -2.24
C MET A 52 -6.45 -0.78 -3.06
N MET A 53 -6.33 -1.92 -3.75
CA MET A 53 -5.14 -2.23 -4.55
C MET A 53 -5.06 -1.39 -5.81
N GLU A 54 -6.20 -0.94 -6.35
CA GLU A 54 -6.25 0.01 -7.47
C GLU A 54 -5.55 1.33 -7.14
N ALA A 55 -5.69 1.83 -5.90
CA ALA A 55 -5.00 3.04 -5.46
C ALA A 55 -3.48 2.82 -5.32
N PHE A 56 -3.07 1.69 -4.74
CA PHE A 56 -1.66 1.30 -4.64
C PHE A 56 -1.02 1.11 -6.02
N ALA A 57 -1.71 0.45 -6.95
CA ALA A 57 -1.22 0.21 -8.30
C ALA A 57 -1.02 1.51 -9.08
N ARG A 58 -1.99 2.44 -9.01
CA ARG A 58 -1.85 3.77 -9.63
C ARG A 58 -0.63 4.51 -9.12
N VAL A 59 -0.49 4.65 -7.80
CA VAL A 59 0.65 5.38 -7.23
C VAL A 59 1.98 4.70 -7.52
N ALA A 60 2.03 3.36 -7.53
CA ALA A 60 3.24 2.64 -7.91
C ALA A 60 3.66 2.95 -9.36
N VAL A 61 2.71 3.05 -10.29
CA VAL A 61 2.97 3.49 -11.68
C VAL A 61 3.52 4.92 -11.70
N ASP A 62 2.92 5.84 -10.95
CA ASP A 62 3.39 7.24 -10.88
C ASP A 62 4.80 7.34 -10.30
N LEU A 63 5.11 6.56 -9.26
CA LEU A 63 6.45 6.49 -8.66
C LEU A 63 7.48 5.95 -9.65
N MET A 64 7.16 4.88 -10.38
CA MET A 64 8.05 4.33 -11.41
C MET A 64 8.30 5.34 -12.54
N ALA A 65 7.26 6.02 -13.02
CA ALA A 65 7.36 7.02 -14.07
C ALA A 65 8.13 8.28 -13.64
N ALA A 66 7.99 8.68 -12.37
CA ALA A 66 8.66 9.85 -11.81
C ALA A 66 10.14 9.62 -11.48
N SER A 67 10.65 8.39 -11.61
CA SER A 67 12.06 8.09 -11.31
C SER A 67 12.98 8.91 -12.21
N GLY A 68 13.82 9.75 -11.59
CA GLY A 68 14.72 10.68 -12.28
C GLY A 68 14.25 12.14 -12.34
N GLU A 69 12.99 12.43 -12.02
CA GLU A 69 12.45 13.79 -11.98
C GLU A 69 12.05 14.22 -10.56
N GLN A 70 12.81 15.14 -9.95
CA GLN A 70 12.66 15.47 -8.53
C GLN A 70 11.25 15.96 -8.14
N VAL A 71 10.65 16.84 -8.94
CA VAL A 71 9.32 17.40 -8.63
C VAL A 71 8.22 16.34 -8.79
N ALA A 72 8.26 15.57 -9.87
CA ALA A 72 7.33 14.46 -10.10
C ALA A 72 7.45 13.43 -8.97
N TRP A 73 8.68 13.12 -8.56
CA TRP A 73 8.97 12.17 -7.50
C TRP A 73 8.38 12.60 -6.15
N LEU A 74 8.55 13.87 -5.78
CA LEU A 74 7.99 14.41 -4.53
C LEU A 74 6.45 14.37 -4.52
N ARG A 75 5.81 14.63 -5.66
CA ARG A 75 4.35 14.52 -5.79
C ARG A 75 3.88 13.09 -5.65
N ALA A 76 4.46 12.16 -6.43
CA ALA A 76 4.11 10.75 -6.37
C ALA A 76 4.36 10.15 -4.97
N ARG A 77 5.42 10.58 -4.28
CA ARG A 77 5.67 10.20 -2.88
C ARG A 77 4.61 10.72 -1.92
N ARG A 78 4.14 11.96 -2.09
CA ARG A 78 3.04 12.52 -1.28
C ARG A 78 1.75 11.72 -1.49
N ASP A 79 1.47 11.33 -2.73
CA ASP A 79 0.28 10.52 -3.05
C ASP A 79 0.40 9.12 -2.43
N ALA A 80 1.61 8.53 -2.42
CA ALA A 80 1.91 7.29 -1.70
C ALA A 80 1.62 7.38 -0.20
N GLN A 81 2.03 8.47 0.44
CA GLN A 81 1.74 8.71 1.86
C GLN A 81 0.23 8.72 2.13
N GLN A 82 -0.55 9.39 1.29
CA GLN A 82 -2.01 9.46 1.46
C GLN A 82 -2.69 8.10 1.29
N VAL A 83 -2.25 7.30 0.31
CA VAL A 83 -2.78 5.95 0.08
C VAL A 83 -2.50 5.04 1.28
N VAL A 84 -1.26 5.08 1.79
CA VAL A 84 -0.81 4.28 2.94
C VAL A 84 -1.53 4.69 4.22
N GLU A 85 -1.69 5.99 4.47
CA GLU A 85 -2.43 6.50 5.63
C GLU A 85 -3.88 6.03 5.64
N ARG A 86 -4.60 6.21 4.52
CA ARG A 86 -5.99 5.76 4.37
C ARG A 86 -6.12 4.26 4.56
N PHE A 87 -5.17 3.49 4.03
CA PHE A 87 -5.13 2.04 4.21
C PHE A 87 -5.04 1.67 5.70
N HIS A 88 -4.09 2.24 6.42
CA HIS A 88 -3.90 1.95 7.84
C HIS A 88 -5.10 2.37 8.69
N LEU A 89 -5.65 3.57 8.46
CA LEU A 89 -6.85 4.03 9.17
C LEU A 89 -8.03 3.06 8.98
N ARG A 90 -8.27 2.61 7.75
CA ARG A 90 -9.31 1.62 7.47
C ARG A 90 -9.06 0.30 8.18
N ARG A 91 -7.83 -0.24 8.09
CA ARG A 91 -7.44 -1.50 8.75
C ARG A 91 -7.58 -1.42 10.27
N MET A 92 -7.20 -0.29 10.87
CA MET A 92 -7.35 -0.05 12.31
C MET A 92 -8.83 0.02 12.71
N ALA A 93 -9.67 0.71 11.93
CA ALA A 93 -11.11 0.76 12.19
C ALA A 93 -11.77 -0.63 12.12
N GLU A 94 -11.44 -1.42 11.10
CA GLU A 94 -11.91 -2.80 10.95
C GLU A 94 -11.45 -3.68 12.12
N ALA A 95 -10.18 -3.56 12.55
CA ALA A 95 -9.66 -4.32 13.69
C ALA A 95 -10.33 -3.91 15.00
N HIS A 96 -10.54 -2.61 15.22
CA HIS A 96 -11.23 -2.09 16.40
C HIS A 96 -12.67 -2.63 16.51
N GLU A 97 -13.38 -2.70 15.38
CA GLU A 97 -14.73 -3.25 15.33
C GLU A 97 -14.77 -4.74 15.73
N VAL A 98 -13.80 -5.53 15.26
CA VAL A 98 -13.65 -6.94 15.68
C VAL A 98 -13.42 -7.05 17.19
N PHE A 99 -12.53 -6.25 17.75
CA PHE A 99 -12.29 -6.25 19.21
C PHE A 99 -13.53 -5.85 20.01
N ARG A 100 -14.29 -4.86 19.52
CA ARG A 100 -15.54 -4.41 20.15
C ARG A 100 -16.59 -5.52 20.17
N GLN A 101 -16.74 -6.26 19.07
CA GLN A 101 -17.68 -7.39 18.97
C GLN A 101 -17.24 -8.60 19.80
N GLY A 102 -15.94 -8.87 19.89
CA GLY A 102 -15.38 -9.96 20.70
C GLY A 102 -15.62 -9.76 22.20
N LYS A 103 -15.41 -8.54 22.70
CA LYS A 103 -15.67 -8.16 24.10
C LYS A 103 -17.15 -8.24 24.50
N GLY A 104 -18.07 -8.25 23.54
CA GLY A 104 -19.51 -8.40 23.79
C GLY A 104 -19.96 -9.85 24.00
N LYS A 105 -19.13 -10.84 23.64
CA LYS A 105 -19.48 -12.28 23.75
C LYS A 105 -18.92 -12.96 25.00
N GLU A 106 -18.00 -12.34 25.72
CA GLU A 106 -17.39 -12.90 26.94
C GLU A 106 -18.14 -12.55 28.22
N ASN A 107 -19.22 -11.74 28.15
CA ASN A 107 -20.02 -11.29 29.29
C ASN A 107 -21.51 -11.72 29.21
N GLY A 108 -21.83 -12.78 28.45
CA GLY A 108 -23.19 -13.30 28.27
C GLY A 108 -23.34 -14.72 28.77
#